data_AF-A0A9W7XYN1-F1
#
_entry.id   AF-A0A9W7XYN1-F1
#
_cell.length_a   1.000
_cell.length_b   1.000
_cell.length_c   1.000
_cell.angle_alpha   90.00
_cell.angle_beta   90.00
_cell.angle_gamma   90.00
#
_symmetry.space_group_name_H-M   'P 1'
#
loop_
_entity.id
_entity.type
_entity.pdbx_description
1 polymer ?
#
loop_
_entity_poly.entity_id
_entity_poly.type
_entity_poly.pdbx_seq_one_letter_code
_entity_poly.pdbx_strand_id
1 'polypeptide(L)'
;MDESTLKRHERLQGLQRANVDAWRGLAPALDATGLDANIKKHTGFIKRCRANMGPDGAAQLLREVKLLKLEKYVSEIVPAVLEGLQKCKTSSEFSAAIDVLSALHARFPIQFTVPLVCQALKQLPPPIIATLAAMPPEQRERDEQARLSRQRPVLRAVSEMYLAGLLWGLDAQPGGAGGVDLAAALTLSRSGPSGGASANGKHSAKAKEVVQQPGHCVLVGVLQNLLLGDREHHLSIILATTFAKALRADLALGDGEIADSCACNIAAASALDDGQAPVVSADACRRIRALLHSYLDSAIERQRTLHRGLVRMRESQEERLFNRGVVHAEAKAKLERHTKALEKLSDSVGLLCEALGLAPPQMEDPASAKDQLGIVFDGPSVPGGDESSKGGQWEDDEERMFYTSLLDLRSKIPPAML
;
A
#
# COMPACT_ATOMS: atom_id res chain seq x y z
N MET A 1 -22.81 7.26 9.92
CA MET A 1 -21.42 7.53 10.31
C MET A 1 -21.29 7.19 11.79
N ASP A 2 -20.30 6.39 12.18
CA ASP A 2 -20.08 5.96 13.57
C ASP A 2 -19.66 7.15 14.47
N GLU A 3 -20.05 7.18 15.74
CA GLU A 3 -19.76 8.26 16.70
C GLU A 3 -18.24 8.48 16.86
N SER A 4 -17.47 7.39 16.81
CA SER A 4 -16.00 7.44 16.85
C SER A 4 -15.39 8.21 15.67
N THR A 5 -16.00 8.07 14.50
CA THR A 5 -15.57 8.70 13.25
C THR A 5 -15.90 10.20 13.27
N LEU A 6 -17.07 10.56 13.80
CA LEU A 6 -17.46 11.96 13.96
C LEU A 6 -16.50 12.72 14.89
N LYS A 7 -16.20 12.16 16.08
CA LYS A 7 -15.24 12.76 17.03
C LYS A 7 -13.85 12.94 16.43
N ARG A 8 -13.41 11.99 15.60
CA ARG A 8 -12.14 12.09 14.86
C ARG A 8 -12.18 13.27 13.87
N HIS A 9 -13.25 13.43 13.10
CA HIS A 9 -13.39 14.52 12.15
C HIS A 9 -13.43 15.90 12.82
N GLU A 10 -14.21 16.06 13.90
CA GLU A 10 -14.28 17.30 14.67
C GLU A 10 -12.91 17.70 15.23
N ARG A 11 -12.18 16.73 15.80
CA ARG A 11 -10.80 16.96 16.26
C ARG A 11 -9.89 17.42 15.12
N LEU A 12 -9.95 16.75 13.97
CA LEU A 12 -9.11 17.09 12.81
C LEU A 12 -9.43 18.50 12.27
N GLN A 13 -10.70 18.90 12.22
CA GLN A 13 -11.07 20.27 11.83
C GLN A 13 -10.50 21.33 12.78
N GLY A 14 -10.59 21.08 14.10
CA GLY A 14 -10.00 21.98 15.10
C GLY A 14 -8.49 22.13 14.91
N LEU A 15 -7.78 21.03 14.65
CA LEU A 15 -6.35 21.02 14.36
C LEU A 15 -6.01 21.72 13.04
N GLN A 16 -6.78 21.47 11.98
CA GLN A 16 -6.57 22.12 10.68
C GLN A 16 -6.67 23.63 10.80
N ARG A 17 -7.71 24.15 11.46
CA ARG A 17 -7.85 25.58 11.69
C ARG A 17 -6.64 26.15 12.42
N ALA A 18 -6.28 25.54 13.55
CA ALA A 18 -5.15 26.00 14.37
C ALA A 18 -3.81 25.96 13.61
N ASN A 19 -3.55 24.90 12.85
CA ASN A 19 -2.30 24.72 12.11
C ASN A 19 -2.23 25.65 10.88
N VAL A 20 -3.35 25.87 10.18
CA VAL A 20 -3.41 26.84 9.08
C VAL A 20 -3.22 28.27 9.60
N ASP A 21 -3.83 28.62 10.73
CA ASP A 21 -3.64 29.92 11.37
C ASP A 21 -2.18 30.12 11.79
N ALA A 22 -1.51 29.08 12.29
CA ALA A 22 -0.09 29.11 12.61
C ALA A 22 0.80 29.34 11.37
N TRP A 23 0.50 28.67 10.26
CA TRP A 23 1.18 28.92 8.98
C TRP A 23 1.01 30.36 8.47
N ARG A 24 -0.14 30.97 8.73
CA ARG A 24 -0.45 32.34 8.31
C ARG A 24 0.06 33.40 9.28
N GLY A 25 0.63 33.00 10.41
CA GLY A 25 1.04 33.94 11.47
C GLY A 25 -0.15 34.55 12.22
N LEU A 26 -1.33 33.93 12.14
CA LEU A 26 -2.55 34.34 12.85
C LEU A 26 -2.68 33.62 14.21
N ALA A 27 -1.87 32.61 14.47
CA ALA A 27 -1.87 31.93 15.76
C ALA A 27 -1.45 32.88 16.89
N PRO A 28 -2.11 32.81 18.07
CA PRO A 28 -1.72 33.61 19.22
C PRO A 28 -0.27 33.36 19.59
N ALA A 29 0.54 34.42 19.62
CA ALA A 29 1.92 34.32 20.07
C ALA A 29 1.93 33.87 21.54
N LEU A 30 2.68 32.81 21.85
CA LEU A 30 2.94 32.42 23.22
C LEU A 30 3.75 33.53 23.90
N ASP A 31 3.30 34.00 25.06
CA ASP A 31 4.11 34.90 25.87
C ASP A 31 5.42 34.21 26.23
N ALA A 32 6.53 34.75 25.70
CA ALA A 32 7.86 34.20 25.90
C ALA A 32 8.48 34.67 27.22
N THR A 33 7.82 35.57 27.97
CA THR A 33 8.28 36.00 29.29
C THR A 33 8.15 34.86 30.29
N GLY A 34 9.20 34.61 31.07
CA GLY A 34 9.18 33.58 32.12
C GLY A 34 9.25 32.11 31.65
N LEU A 35 9.47 31.83 30.36
CA LEU A 35 9.71 30.46 29.91
C LEU A 35 11.01 29.89 30.50
N ASP A 36 10.94 28.63 30.89
CA ASP A 36 12.05 27.94 31.54
C ASP A 36 13.14 27.55 30.53
N ALA A 37 14.37 27.97 30.82
CA ALA A 37 15.58 27.73 30.02
C ALA A 37 16.50 26.63 30.62
N ASN A 38 15.99 25.83 31.55
CA ASN A 38 16.76 24.78 32.22
C ASN A 38 17.15 23.66 31.25
N ILE A 39 18.46 23.53 30.99
CA ILE A 39 19.05 22.53 30.09
C ILE A 39 18.60 21.10 30.42
N LYS A 40 18.48 20.74 31.70
CA LYS A 40 18.03 19.39 32.10
C LYS A 40 16.59 19.14 31.65
N LYS A 41 15.72 20.14 31.73
CA LYS A 41 14.33 20.03 31.24
C LYS A 41 14.28 19.94 29.72
N HIS A 42 15.12 20.70 29.00
CA HIS A 42 15.24 20.58 27.53
C HIS A 42 15.72 19.20 27.09
N THR A 43 16.80 18.68 27.68
CA THR A 43 17.28 17.32 27.36
C THR A 43 16.24 16.26 27.74
N GLY A 44 15.51 16.46 28.84
CA GLY A 44 14.40 15.59 29.24
C GLY A 44 13.26 15.57 28.21
N PHE A 45 12.85 16.75 27.73
CA PHE A 45 11.84 16.90 26.68
C PHE A 45 12.24 16.18 25.39
N ILE A 46 13.48 16.38 24.92
CA ILE A 46 14.01 15.74 23.70
C ILE A 46 14.03 14.20 23.86
N LYS A 47 14.51 13.71 25.01
CA LYS A 47 14.51 12.26 25.30
C LYS A 47 13.10 11.67 25.28
N ARG A 48 12.11 12.40 25.79
CA ARG A 48 10.71 11.97 25.81
C ARG A 48 10.11 11.93 24.41
N CYS A 49 10.38 12.94 23.58
CA CYS A 49 10.00 12.95 22.16
C CYS A 49 10.51 11.70 21.43
N ARG A 50 11.77 11.32 21.67
CA ARG A 50 12.39 10.11 21.10
C ARG A 50 11.78 8.82 21.63
N ALA A 51 11.40 8.80 22.90
CA ALA A 51 11.01 7.57 23.59
C ALA A 51 9.54 7.21 23.36
N ASN A 52 8.62 8.15 23.55
CA ASN A 52 7.19 7.90 23.51
C ASN A 52 6.40 9.16 23.15
N MET A 53 5.82 9.16 21.94
CA MET A 53 4.91 10.19 21.43
C MET A 53 3.43 9.80 21.60
N GLY A 54 3.15 8.63 22.16
CA GLY A 54 1.79 8.14 22.43
C GLY A 54 1.11 8.84 23.61
N PRO A 55 -0.13 8.43 23.96
CA PRO A 55 -0.97 9.11 24.95
C PRO A 55 -0.29 9.33 26.30
N ASP A 56 0.44 8.33 26.80
CA ASP A 56 1.14 8.37 28.09
C ASP A 56 2.21 9.47 28.16
N GLY A 57 2.88 9.74 27.04
CA GLY A 57 3.92 10.77 26.94
C GLY A 57 3.38 12.14 26.54
N ALA A 58 2.33 12.17 25.71
CA ALA A 58 1.82 13.37 25.06
C ALA A 58 1.33 14.43 26.05
N ALA A 59 0.62 14.05 27.12
CA ALA A 59 0.12 15.02 28.11
C ALA A 59 1.26 15.79 28.81
N GLN A 60 2.41 15.15 29.03
CA GLN A 60 3.58 15.83 29.58
C GLN A 60 4.28 16.68 28.52
N LEU A 61 4.46 16.15 27.31
CA LEU A 61 5.06 16.90 26.20
C LEU A 61 4.28 18.19 25.91
N LEU A 62 2.94 18.13 25.83
CA LEU A 62 2.09 19.30 25.58
C LEU A 62 2.24 20.39 26.66
N ARG A 63 2.41 20.00 27.92
CA ARG A 63 2.69 20.94 29.01
C ARG A 63 4.09 21.55 28.87
N GLU A 64 5.10 20.73 28.60
CA GLU A 64 6.48 21.18 28.44
C GLU A 64 6.63 22.11 27.21
N VAL A 65 5.89 21.89 26.13
CA VAL A 65 5.85 22.79 24.95
C VAL A 65 5.37 24.19 25.33
N LYS A 66 4.48 24.35 26.31
CA LYS A 66 3.99 25.67 26.76
C LYS A 66 4.93 26.36 27.74
N LEU A 67 5.78 25.61 28.44
CA LEU A 67 6.56 26.11 29.58
C LEU A 67 8.06 26.28 29.27
N LEU A 68 8.59 25.59 28.27
CA LEU A 68 10.03 25.58 27.96
C LEU A 68 10.40 26.56 26.85
N LYS A 69 11.58 27.18 26.95
CA LYS A 69 12.21 27.97 25.89
C LYS A 69 12.93 27.07 24.87
N LEU A 70 12.18 26.52 23.92
CA LEU A 70 12.66 25.46 23.00
C LEU A 70 13.40 25.95 21.74
N GLU A 71 13.39 27.25 21.44
CA GLU A 71 13.87 27.82 20.16
C GLU A 71 15.28 27.35 19.75
N LYS A 72 16.23 27.34 20.69
CA LYS A 72 17.62 26.91 20.44
C LYS A 72 17.79 25.40 20.25
N TYR A 73 16.77 24.62 20.61
CA TYR A 73 16.81 23.16 20.62
C TYR A 73 15.97 22.53 19.50
N VAL A 74 15.30 23.33 18.66
CA VAL A 74 14.42 22.83 17.59
C VAL A 74 15.16 21.86 16.65
N SER A 75 16.42 22.14 16.32
CA SER A 75 17.27 21.28 15.49
C SER A 75 17.51 19.88 16.10
N GLU A 76 17.50 19.75 17.43
CA GLU A 76 17.62 18.46 18.14
C GLU A 76 16.24 17.80 18.37
N ILE A 77 15.19 18.61 18.50
CA ILE A 77 13.82 18.14 18.67
C ILE A 77 13.32 17.44 17.41
N VAL A 78 13.58 18.00 16.22
CA VAL A 78 13.13 17.45 14.93
C VAL A 78 13.52 15.97 14.75
N PRO A 79 14.80 15.57 14.83
CA PRO A 79 15.17 14.16 14.67
C PRO A 79 14.63 13.28 15.81
N ALA A 80 14.57 13.79 17.04
CA ALA A 80 14.01 13.05 18.17
C ALA A 80 12.51 12.76 17.99
N VAL A 81 11.73 13.73 17.49
CA VAL A 81 10.32 13.54 17.14
C VAL A 81 10.18 12.51 16.03
N LEU A 82 11.01 12.57 14.97
CA LEU A 82 10.94 11.61 13.88
C LEU A 82 11.24 10.17 14.34
N GLU A 83 12.23 9.98 15.21
CA GLU A 83 12.50 8.68 15.87
C GLU A 83 11.32 8.22 16.73
N GLY A 84 10.66 9.14 17.44
CA GLY A 84 9.45 8.85 18.22
C GLY A 84 8.28 8.39 17.35
N LEU A 85 8.04 9.08 16.23
CA LEU A 85 6.99 8.74 15.27
C LEU A 85 7.17 7.36 14.65
N GLN A 86 8.43 6.94 14.40
CA GLN A 86 8.74 5.60 13.88
C GLN A 86 8.35 4.47 14.86
N LYS A 87 8.20 4.77 16.14
CA LYS A 87 7.81 3.79 17.16
C LYS A 87 6.29 3.67 17.32
N CYS A 88 5.52 4.62 16.80
CA CYS A 88 4.05 4.58 16.79
C CYS A 88 3.53 3.46 15.89
N LYS A 89 2.49 2.77 16.34
CA LYS A 89 1.85 1.64 15.65
C LYS A 89 0.34 1.79 15.61
N THR A 90 -0.27 2.37 16.63
CA THR A 90 -1.73 2.43 16.79
C THR A 90 -2.29 3.81 16.43
N SER A 91 -3.58 3.87 16.09
CA SER A 91 -4.25 5.14 15.74
C SER A 91 -4.25 6.14 16.90
N SER A 92 -4.32 5.67 18.16
CA SER A 92 -4.27 6.54 19.34
C SER A 92 -2.89 7.14 19.55
N GLU A 93 -1.82 6.37 19.30
CA GLU A 93 -0.43 6.88 19.33
C GLU A 93 -0.19 7.95 18.26
N PHE A 94 -0.64 7.72 17.02
CA PHE A 94 -0.54 8.74 15.98
C PHE A 94 -1.37 9.98 16.31
N SER A 95 -2.59 9.81 16.86
CA SER A 95 -3.42 10.95 17.27
C SER A 95 -2.71 11.80 18.33
N ALA A 96 -2.23 11.18 19.41
CA ALA A 96 -1.48 11.86 20.47
C ALA A 96 -0.20 12.54 19.94
N ALA A 97 0.53 11.88 19.03
CA ALA A 97 1.70 12.46 18.40
C ALA A 97 1.35 13.71 17.59
N ILE A 98 0.28 13.67 16.79
CA ILE A 98 -0.19 14.82 15.99
C ILE A 98 -0.55 16.02 16.88
N ASP A 99 -1.09 15.80 18.08
CA ASP A 99 -1.37 16.89 19.02
C ASP A 99 -0.07 17.58 19.47
N VAL A 100 0.97 16.79 19.78
CA VAL A 100 2.30 17.31 20.14
C VAL A 100 2.94 18.04 18.96
N LEU A 101 2.87 17.47 17.76
CA LEU A 101 3.36 18.11 16.53
C LEU A 101 2.65 19.43 16.26
N SER A 102 1.33 19.50 16.45
CA SER A 102 0.53 20.72 16.26
C SER A 102 0.90 21.79 17.29
N ALA A 103 1.16 21.41 18.54
CA ALA A 103 1.63 22.34 19.56
C ALA A 103 3.05 22.89 19.27
N LEU A 104 3.96 22.04 18.77
CA LEU A 104 5.29 22.48 18.34
C LEU A 104 5.22 23.36 17.08
N HIS A 105 4.35 23.00 16.13
CA HIS A 105 4.09 23.76 14.92
C HIS A 105 3.55 25.16 15.23
N ALA A 106 2.58 25.28 16.15
CA ALA A 106 2.03 26.57 16.56
C ALA A 106 3.10 27.54 17.08
N ARG A 107 4.18 27.04 17.68
CA ARG A 107 5.31 27.86 18.15
C ARG A 107 6.37 28.12 17.08
N PHE A 108 6.65 27.11 16.25
CA PHE A 108 7.77 27.13 15.32
C PHE A 108 7.38 26.64 13.91
N PRO A 109 6.42 27.28 13.20
CA PRO A 109 5.88 26.74 11.95
C PRO A 109 6.96 26.41 10.91
N ILE A 110 7.87 27.35 10.67
CA ILE A 110 8.94 27.19 9.70
C ILE A 110 10.10 26.37 10.28
N GLN A 111 10.58 26.74 11.47
CA GLN A 111 11.82 26.18 12.05
C GLN A 111 11.67 24.70 12.47
N PHE A 112 10.47 24.25 12.82
CA PHE A 112 10.19 22.88 13.21
C PHE A 112 9.56 22.05 12.08
N THR A 113 8.46 22.53 11.49
CA THR A 113 7.66 21.69 10.59
C THR A 113 8.35 21.47 9.25
N VAL A 114 9.00 22.48 8.66
CA VAL A 114 9.69 22.30 7.36
C VAL A 114 10.83 21.27 7.46
N PRO A 115 11.77 21.35 8.44
CA PRO A 115 12.79 20.32 8.59
C PRO A 115 12.23 18.93 8.93
N LEU A 116 11.18 18.85 9.75
CA LEU A 116 10.52 17.58 10.07
C LEU A 116 9.95 16.90 8.83
N VAL A 117 9.20 17.64 8.02
CA VAL A 117 8.64 17.15 6.75
C VAL A 117 9.77 16.70 5.83
N CYS A 118 10.82 17.51 5.65
CA CYS A 118 11.96 17.15 4.82
C CYS A 118 12.64 15.85 5.26
N GLN A 119 12.87 15.66 6.56
CA GLN A 119 13.47 14.44 7.08
C GLN A 119 12.55 13.22 6.96
N ALA A 120 11.24 13.39 7.17
CA ALA A 120 10.25 12.33 6.98
C ALA A 120 10.18 11.87 5.51
N LEU A 121 10.14 12.81 4.57
CA LEU A 121 10.10 12.50 3.13
C LEU A 121 11.34 11.71 2.67
N LYS A 122 12.52 12.06 3.15
CA LYS A 122 13.77 11.33 2.87
C LYS A 122 13.77 9.88 3.36
N GLN A 123 12.87 9.51 4.27
CA GLN A 123 12.72 8.15 4.75
C GLN A 123 11.73 7.32 3.92
N LEU A 124 11.06 7.92 2.94
CA LEU A 124 10.08 7.30 2.05
C LEU A 124 10.57 7.12 0.59
N PRO A 125 11.84 6.77 0.30
CA PRO A 125 12.25 6.53 -1.07
C PRO A 125 11.55 5.30 -1.67
N PRO A 126 11.29 5.29 -2.99
CA PRO A 126 10.81 4.10 -3.68
C PRO A 126 11.84 2.96 -3.61
N PRO A 127 11.41 1.69 -3.81
CA PRO A 127 12.33 0.57 -3.89
C PRO A 127 13.29 0.73 -5.08
N ILE A 128 14.59 0.44 -4.86
CA ILE A 128 15.61 0.52 -5.90
C ILE A 128 15.82 -0.88 -6.49
N ILE A 129 15.01 -1.22 -7.50
CA ILE A 129 14.94 -2.56 -8.09
C ILE A 129 16.32 -3.07 -8.55
N ALA A 130 17.14 -2.22 -9.18
CA ALA A 130 18.46 -2.60 -9.66
C ALA A 130 19.40 -3.07 -8.53
N THR A 131 19.35 -2.40 -7.38
CA THR A 131 20.13 -2.76 -6.19
C THR A 131 19.64 -4.08 -5.60
N LEU A 132 18.31 -4.25 -5.51
CA LEU A 132 17.69 -5.48 -5.01
C LEU A 132 18.01 -6.68 -5.92
N ALA A 133 18.04 -6.47 -7.24
CA ALA A 133 18.34 -7.51 -8.22
C ALA A 133 19.76 -8.08 -8.06
N ALA A 134 20.73 -7.25 -7.65
CA ALA A 134 22.12 -7.65 -7.45
C ALA A 134 22.37 -8.42 -6.13
N MET A 135 21.39 -8.45 -5.22
CA MET A 135 21.52 -9.08 -3.91
C MET A 135 21.03 -10.54 -3.89
N PRO A 136 21.60 -11.41 -3.02
CA PRO A 136 21.06 -12.73 -2.73
C PRO A 136 19.58 -12.66 -2.26
N PRO A 137 18.78 -13.71 -2.49
CA PRO A 137 17.34 -13.68 -2.19
C PRO A 137 17.03 -13.43 -0.70
N GLU A 138 17.77 -14.05 0.22
CA GLU A 138 17.58 -13.84 1.67
C GLU A 138 17.92 -12.42 2.11
N GLN A 139 19.01 -11.85 1.57
CA GLN A 139 19.41 -10.47 1.80
C GLN A 139 18.32 -9.51 1.30
N ARG A 140 17.80 -9.75 0.09
CA ARG A 140 16.74 -8.96 -0.52
C ARG A 140 15.47 -8.95 0.33
N GLU A 141 15.01 -10.11 0.80
CA GLU A 141 13.81 -10.19 1.64
C GLU A 141 14.01 -9.46 2.98
N ARG A 142 15.20 -9.60 3.60
CA ARG A 142 15.53 -8.91 4.86
C ARG A 142 15.58 -7.39 4.69
N ASP A 143 16.23 -6.90 3.64
CA ASP A 143 16.37 -5.46 3.40
C ASP A 143 15.03 -4.81 3.04
N GLU A 144 14.18 -5.51 2.28
CA GLU A 144 12.82 -5.04 1.99
C GLU A 144 11.93 -5.03 3.23
N GLN A 145 12.03 -6.04 4.10
CA GLN A 145 11.31 -6.04 5.38
C GLN A 145 11.78 -4.88 6.28
N ALA A 146 13.08 -4.56 6.27
CA ALA A 146 13.64 -3.41 6.99
C ALA A 146 13.20 -2.06 6.38
N ARG A 147 13.04 -1.99 5.05
CA ARG A 147 12.49 -0.81 4.37
C ARG A 147 11.03 -0.60 4.77
N LEU A 148 10.20 -1.63 4.67
CA LEU A 148 8.77 -1.57 4.98
C LEU A 148 8.52 -1.23 6.45
N SER A 149 9.29 -1.82 7.37
CA SER A 149 9.15 -1.55 8.81
C SER A 149 9.46 -0.09 9.17
N ARG A 150 10.44 0.52 8.49
CA ARG A 150 10.78 1.94 8.63
C ARG A 150 9.77 2.86 7.95
N GLN A 151 9.34 2.53 6.73
CA GLN A 151 8.51 3.42 5.91
C GLN A 151 7.06 3.48 6.36
N ARG A 152 6.50 2.36 6.83
CA ARG A 152 5.10 2.27 7.25
C ARG A 152 4.70 3.33 8.31
N PRO A 153 5.38 3.47 9.47
CA PRO A 153 5.01 4.48 10.45
C PRO A 153 5.25 5.91 9.96
N VAL A 154 6.26 6.13 9.11
CA VAL A 154 6.55 7.45 8.53
C VAL A 154 5.48 7.87 7.54
N LEU A 155 5.05 6.95 6.66
CA LEU A 155 3.96 7.20 5.71
C LEU A 155 2.67 7.50 6.47
N ARG A 156 2.38 6.75 7.54
CA ARG A 156 1.24 7.03 8.41
C ARG A 156 1.34 8.41 9.06
N ALA A 157 2.49 8.77 9.62
CA ALA A 157 2.71 10.09 10.22
C ALA A 157 2.51 11.22 9.19
N VAL A 158 3.11 11.14 8.01
CA VAL A 158 2.97 12.14 6.94
C VAL A 158 1.51 12.28 6.51
N SER A 159 0.76 11.17 6.46
CA SER A 159 -0.66 11.18 6.12
C SER A 159 -1.51 11.87 7.19
N GLU A 160 -1.25 11.59 8.47
CA GLU A 160 -1.93 12.24 9.59
C GLU A 160 -1.55 13.74 9.69
N MET A 161 -0.30 14.10 9.36
CA MET A 161 0.13 15.49 9.24
C MET A 161 -0.60 16.22 8.11
N TYR A 162 -0.83 15.57 6.97
CA TYR A 162 -1.64 16.11 5.88
C TYR A 162 -3.09 16.36 6.36
N LEU A 163 -3.72 15.36 6.98
CA LEU A 163 -5.08 15.49 7.50
C LEU A 163 -5.21 16.60 8.56
N ALA A 164 -4.18 16.81 9.39
CA ALA A 164 -4.17 17.86 10.42
C ALA A 164 -3.79 19.26 9.88
N GLY A 165 -3.46 19.40 8.59
CA GLY A 165 -3.06 20.69 8.00
C GLY A 165 -1.63 21.12 8.29
N LEU A 166 -0.78 20.24 8.83
CA LEU A 166 0.63 20.54 9.08
C LEU A 166 1.43 20.69 7.78
N LEU A 167 0.99 20.06 6.69
CA LEU A 167 1.63 20.19 5.37
C LEU A 167 1.14 21.39 4.55
N TRP A 168 0.11 22.10 5.02
CA TRP A 168 -0.56 23.17 4.27
C TRP A 168 0.39 24.26 3.78
N GLY A 169 1.39 24.63 4.59
CA GLY A 169 2.41 25.61 4.20
C GLY A 169 3.24 25.22 2.98
N LEU A 170 3.46 23.91 2.75
CA LEU A 170 4.15 23.42 1.56
C LEU A 170 3.20 23.20 0.39
N ASP A 171 1.95 22.82 0.68
CA ASP A 171 0.96 22.45 -0.33
C ASP A 171 0.27 23.66 -0.97
N ALA A 172 -0.08 24.67 -0.18
CA ALA A 172 -0.97 25.74 -0.58
C ALA A 172 -0.30 27.11 -0.73
N GLN A 173 0.85 27.36 -0.08
CA GLN A 173 1.52 28.66 -0.22
C GLN A 173 2.32 28.77 -1.54
N PRO A 174 2.15 29.87 -2.29
CA PRO A 174 2.97 30.14 -3.46
C PRO A 174 4.46 30.20 -3.09
N GLY A 175 5.28 29.34 -3.69
CA GLY A 175 6.72 29.26 -3.37
C GLY A 175 7.07 28.41 -2.13
N GLY A 176 6.06 27.79 -1.49
CA GLY A 176 6.24 26.91 -0.34
C GLY A 176 6.62 27.62 0.96
N ALA A 177 7.28 26.90 1.86
CA ALA A 177 7.63 27.37 3.19
C ALA A 177 9.08 27.04 3.55
N GLY A 178 9.77 27.96 4.23
CA GLY A 178 11.15 27.73 4.70
C GLY A 178 12.16 27.42 3.60
N GLY A 179 11.96 27.94 2.38
CA GLY A 179 12.79 27.66 1.22
C GLY A 179 12.55 26.30 0.57
N VAL A 180 11.48 25.59 0.97
CA VAL A 180 11.08 24.31 0.40
C VAL A 180 9.70 24.44 -0.23
N ASP A 181 9.66 24.34 -1.55
CA ASP A 181 8.42 24.26 -2.32
C ASP A 181 7.95 22.81 -2.51
N LEU A 182 6.73 22.66 -3.03
CA LEU A 182 6.12 21.36 -3.28
C LEU A 182 6.95 20.49 -4.25
N ALA A 183 7.63 21.09 -5.23
CA ALA A 183 8.50 20.36 -6.17
C ALA A 183 9.79 19.86 -5.49
N ALA A 184 10.37 20.63 -4.58
CA ALA A 184 11.49 20.24 -3.75
C ALA A 184 11.09 19.11 -2.79
N ALA A 185 9.91 19.22 -2.15
CA ALA A 185 9.36 18.16 -1.30
C ALA A 185 9.18 16.85 -2.08
N LEU A 186 8.61 16.91 -3.29
CA LEU A 186 8.47 15.76 -4.17
C LEU A 186 9.83 15.12 -4.50
N THR A 187 10.84 15.95 -4.76
CA THR A 187 12.20 15.49 -5.06
C THR A 187 12.85 14.79 -3.87
N LEU A 188 12.68 15.32 -2.65
CA LEU A 188 13.22 14.73 -1.42
C LEU A 188 12.67 13.32 -1.16
N SER A 189 11.39 13.09 -1.47
CA SER A 189 10.80 11.76 -1.35
C SER A 189 11.40 10.71 -2.30
N ARG A 190 12.18 11.12 -3.30
CA ARG A 190 12.88 10.21 -4.22
C ARG A 190 14.35 10.00 -3.87
N SER A 191 14.95 10.96 -3.17
CA SER A 191 16.41 11.06 -3.03
C SER A 191 16.98 10.22 -1.88
N GLY A 192 16.13 9.70 -0.99
CA GLY A 192 16.54 8.94 0.18
C GLY A 192 17.30 9.77 1.23
N PRO A 193 17.87 9.13 2.28
CA PRO A 193 18.49 9.82 3.42
C PRO A 193 19.73 10.66 3.08
N SER A 194 20.55 10.20 2.13
CA SER A 194 21.77 10.87 1.66
C SER A 194 21.52 11.86 0.52
N GLY A 195 20.29 11.93 0.00
CA GLY A 195 19.92 12.80 -1.09
C GLY A 195 19.62 14.24 -0.64
N GLY A 196 20.15 15.22 -1.38
CA GLY A 196 19.79 16.62 -1.26
C GLY A 196 18.54 16.97 -2.06
N ALA A 197 17.96 18.16 -1.83
CA ALA A 197 16.87 18.70 -2.64
C ALA A 197 17.29 19.02 -4.10
N SER A 198 18.59 18.94 -4.41
CA SER A 198 19.13 19.14 -5.75
C SER A 198 18.92 17.90 -6.61
N ALA A 199 17.79 17.87 -7.32
CA ALA A 199 17.59 16.95 -8.43
C ALA A 199 18.46 17.37 -9.63
N ASN A 200 19.03 16.39 -10.32
CA ASN A 200 19.54 16.56 -11.68
C ASN A 200 18.50 17.36 -12.52
N GLY A 201 18.91 18.38 -13.28
CA GLY A 201 18.00 19.39 -13.85
C GLY A 201 16.76 18.85 -14.60
N LYS A 202 16.86 17.66 -15.21
CA LYS A 202 15.73 16.97 -15.86
C LYS A 202 14.63 16.51 -14.88
N HIS A 203 14.99 16.05 -13.68
CA HIS A 203 14.04 15.60 -12.67
C HIS A 203 13.30 16.76 -12.00
N SER A 204 13.96 17.92 -11.87
CA SER A 204 13.35 19.15 -11.35
C SER A 204 12.26 19.69 -12.30
N ALA A 205 12.51 19.70 -13.61
CA ALA A 205 11.51 20.13 -14.61
C ALA A 205 10.25 19.25 -14.60
N LYS A 206 10.42 17.92 -14.59
CA LYS A 206 9.31 16.98 -14.48
C LYS A 206 8.55 17.11 -13.15
N ALA A 207 9.25 17.39 -12.05
CA ALA A 207 8.60 17.64 -10.77
C ALA A 207 7.72 18.89 -10.82
N LYS A 208 8.20 19.99 -11.43
CA LYS A 208 7.41 21.22 -11.58
C LYS A 208 6.16 21.03 -12.43
N GLU A 209 6.24 20.25 -13.51
CA GLU A 209 5.08 19.92 -14.35
C GLU A 209 4.04 19.08 -13.59
N VAL A 210 4.49 18.05 -12.87
CA VAL A 210 3.61 17.16 -12.09
C VAL A 210 2.90 17.93 -10.97
N VAL A 211 3.58 18.88 -10.35
CA VAL A 211 3.04 19.70 -9.24
C VAL A 211 1.97 20.70 -9.70
N GLN A 212 1.97 21.10 -10.97
CA GLN A 212 0.94 22.00 -11.52
C GLN A 212 -0.42 21.30 -11.75
N GLN A 213 -0.46 19.97 -11.68
CA GLN A 213 -1.69 19.21 -11.89
C GLN A 213 -2.67 19.45 -10.72
N PRO A 214 -3.99 19.55 -10.98
CA PRO A 214 -4.97 19.79 -9.93
C PRO A 214 -4.95 18.65 -8.90
N GLY A 215 -5.12 19.02 -7.63
CA GLY A 215 -5.08 18.08 -6.51
C GLY A 215 -3.70 17.52 -6.20
N HIS A 216 -2.61 18.09 -6.72
CA HIS A 216 -1.27 17.70 -6.30
C HIS A 216 -0.95 18.29 -4.92
N CYS A 217 -0.38 17.46 -4.04
CA CYS A 217 0.09 17.83 -2.72
C CYS A 217 1.24 16.88 -2.32
N VAL A 218 1.93 17.18 -1.22
CA VAL A 218 3.06 16.38 -0.72
C VAL A 218 2.66 14.91 -0.58
N LEU A 219 1.48 14.61 -0.02
CA LEU A 219 1.02 13.24 0.18
C LEU A 219 0.80 12.50 -1.15
N VAL A 220 0.15 13.16 -2.13
CA VAL A 220 -0.04 12.61 -3.47
C VAL A 220 1.32 12.32 -4.12
N GLY A 221 2.26 13.26 -4.02
CA GLY A 221 3.61 13.09 -4.56
C GLY A 221 4.36 11.89 -3.99
N VAL A 222 4.28 11.70 -2.66
CA VAL A 222 4.85 10.53 -1.97
C VAL A 222 4.25 9.23 -2.49
N LEU A 223 2.91 9.14 -2.55
CA LEU A 223 2.22 7.94 -3.03
C LEU A 223 2.54 7.66 -4.51
N GLN A 224 2.61 8.69 -5.34
CA GLN A 224 3.02 8.55 -6.74
C GLN A 224 4.41 7.93 -6.85
N ASN A 225 5.38 8.44 -6.09
CA ASN A 225 6.75 7.93 -6.13
C ASN A 225 6.83 6.48 -5.63
N LEU A 226 6.12 6.13 -4.56
CA LEU A 226 6.11 4.79 -3.99
C LEU A 226 5.41 3.75 -4.88
N LEU A 227 4.28 4.12 -5.52
CA LEU A 227 3.41 3.16 -6.21
C LEU A 227 3.65 3.11 -7.72
N LEU A 228 3.84 4.24 -8.39
CA LEU A 228 4.02 4.25 -9.85
C LEU A 228 5.38 3.68 -10.28
N GLY A 229 6.38 3.77 -9.41
CA GLY A 229 7.72 3.20 -9.66
C GLY A 229 7.79 1.68 -9.48
N ASP A 230 6.72 1.03 -9.00
CA ASP A 230 6.74 -0.36 -8.52
C ASP A 230 5.61 -1.21 -9.12
N ARG A 231 5.32 -0.97 -10.41
CA ARG A 231 4.25 -1.68 -11.14
C ARG A 231 4.61 -3.11 -11.57
N GLU A 232 5.87 -3.50 -11.45
CA GLU A 232 6.34 -4.83 -11.87
C GLU A 232 6.48 -5.81 -10.71
N HIS A 233 6.94 -5.35 -9.54
CA HIS A 233 7.26 -6.20 -8.39
C HIS A 233 6.30 -6.03 -7.22
N HIS A 234 5.59 -4.91 -7.15
CA HIS A 234 4.59 -4.60 -6.14
C HIS A 234 5.12 -4.66 -4.69
N LEU A 235 6.41 -4.38 -4.48
CA LEU A 235 7.09 -4.38 -3.18
C LEU A 235 6.48 -3.38 -2.17
N SER A 236 5.77 -2.36 -2.64
CA SER A 236 5.11 -1.32 -1.86
C SER A 236 3.65 -1.63 -1.57
N ILE A 237 3.14 -2.81 -1.93
CA ILE A 237 1.72 -3.17 -1.73
C ILE A 237 1.34 -3.16 -0.25
N ILE A 238 2.24 -3.59 0.64
CA ILE A 238 2.01 -3.56 2.08
C ILE A 238 1.85 -2.11 2.58
N LEU A 239 2.61 -1.16 2.02
CA LEU A 239 2.46 0.26 2.34
C LEU A 239 1.11 0.79 1.86
N ALA A 240 0.70 0.46 0.63
CA ALA A 240 -0.61 0.82 0.10
C ALA A 240 -1.75 0.27 0.95
N THR A 241 -1.68 -1.01 1.35
CA THR A 241 -2.68 -1.67 2.20
C THR A 241 -2.77 -1.00 3.56
N THR A 242 -1.64 -0.76 4.23
CA THR A 242 -1.65 -0.12 5.57
C THR A 242 -2.13 1.34 5.52
N PHE A 243 -1.78 2.07 4.46
CA PHE A 243 -2.31 3.41 4.20
C PHE A 243 -3.84 3.38 4.00
N ALA A 244 -4.33 2.50 3.12
CA ALA A 244 -5.74 2.37 2.81
C ALA A 244 -6.56 2.00 4.06
N LYS A 245 -6.16 0.95 4.80
CA LYS A 245 -6.85 0.52 6.04
C LYS A 245 -7.00 1.66 7.05
N ALA A 246 -5.98 2.50 7.16
CA ALA A 246 -5.90 3.48 8.21
C ALA A 246 -6.55 4.84 7.85
N LEU A 247 -6.78 5.12 6.56
CA LEU A 247 -7.31 6.41 6.07
C LEU A 247 -8.59 6.26 5.23
N ARG A 248 -9.13 5.04 5.11
CA ARG A 248 -10.29 4.74 4.27
C ARG A 248 -11.45 5.71 4.52
N ALA A 249 -11.87 5.85 5.78
CA ALA A 249 -13.00 6.71 6.14
C ALA A 249 -12.67 8.21 5.96
N ASP A 250 -11.45 8.63 6.30
CA ASP A 250 -11.02 10.02 6.22
C ASP A 250 -10.98 10.54 4.76
N LEU A 251 -10.49 9.70 3.85
CA LEU A 251 -10.27 10.04 2.43
C LEU A 251 -11.31 9.45 1.48
N ALA A 252 -12.34 8.78 2.01
CA ALA A 252 -13.35 8.04 1.26
C ALA A 252 -12.71 7.07 0.23
N LEU A 253 -11.89 6.12 0.66
CA LEU A 253 -11.20 5.20 -0.26
C LEU A 253 -12.04 3.97 -0.65
N GLY A 254 -13.26 3.83 -0.13
CA GLY A 254 -14.11 2.66 -0.35
C GLY A 254 -14.80 2.60 -1.72
N ASP A 255 -15.16 1.39 -2.16
CA ASP A 255 -16.03 1.19 -3.31
C ASP A 255 -17.48 1.60 -2.99
N GLY A 256 -18.16 2.24 -3.94
CA GLY A 256 -19.51 2.80 -3.74
C GLY A 256 -19.58 4.09 -2.88
N GLU A 257 -18.46 4.55 -2.32
CA GLU A 257 -18.35 5.89 -1.68
C GLU A 257 -18.15 7.01 -2.73
N ILE A 258 -18.85 6.91 -3.88
CA ILE A 258 -18.76 7.87 -4.98
C ILE A 258 -20.12 8.20 -5.57
N ALA A 259 -20.47 9.48 -5.55
CA ALA A 259 -21.13 10.13 -6.67
C ALA A 259 -20.72 11.61 -6.68
N ASP A 260 -19.91 12.01 -7.67
CA ASP A 260 -19.63 13.37 -8.19
C ASP A 260 -19.22 14.53 -7.27
N SER A 261 -19.37 14.41 -5.95
CA SER A 261 -18.85 15.33 -4.96
C SER A 261 -17.73 14.61 -4.23
N CYS A 262 -16.51 14.67 -4.74
CA CYS A 262 -15.35 14.19 -3.98
C CYS A 262 -15.02 15.13 -2.82
N ALA A 263 -15.99 15.73 -2.14
CA ALA A 263 -15.72 16.25 -0.82
C ALA A 263 -15.41 15.02 0.04
N CYS A 264 -14.14 14.73 0.33
CA CYS A 264 -13.85 13.73 1.34
C CYS A 264 -14.56 14.12 2.64
N ASN A 265 -14.87 13.14 3.50
CA ASN A 265 -15.66 13.38 4.71
C ASN A 265 -15.07 14.54 5.55
N ILE A 266 -13.75 14.69 5.50
CA ILE A 266 -13.02 15.81 6.05
C ILE A 266 -13.24 17.09 5.22
N ALA A 267 -12.97 17.12 3.90
CA ALA A 267 -13.18 18.31 3.04
C ALA A 267 -14.59 18.90 3.12
N ALA A 268 -15.62 18.05 3.18
CA ALA A 268 -17.01 18.48 3.30
C ALA A 268 -17.28 19.26 4.59
N ALA A 269 -16.51 18.97 5.63
CA ALA A 269 -16.66 19.53 6.96
C ALA A 269 -15.52 20.51 7.34
N SER A 270 -14.46 20.58 6.52
CA SER A 270 -13.28 21.44 6.64
C SER A 270 -13.42 22.77 5.88
N ALA A 271 -14.64 23.21 5.55
CA ALA A 271 -14.83 24.55 5.02
C ALA A 271 -14.33 25.56 6.07
N LEU A 272 -13.16 26.13 5.82
CA LEU A 272 -12.61 27.21 6.63
C LEU A 272 -13.57 28.40 6.47
N ASP A 273 -13.89 29.05 7.59
CA ASP A 273 -15.02 29.97 7.84
C ASP A 273 -15.05 31.27 7.00
N ASP A 274 -14.33 31.32 5.86
CA ASP A 274 -14.00 32.54 5.14
C ASP A 274 -13.77 32.31 3.62
N GLY A 275 -14.49 31.36 3.02
CA GLY A 275 -14.42 31.07 1.57
C GLY A 275 -13.08 30.46 1.10
N GLN A 276 -12.30 29.92 2.03
CA GLN A 276 -10.97 29.39 1.75
C GLN A 276 -11.02 27.95 1.26
N ALA A 277 -10.05 27.59 0.42
CA ALA A 277 -9.90 26.22 -0.06
C ALA A 277 -9.67 25.26 1.13
N PRO A 278 -10.35 24.10 1.15
CA PRO A 278 -10.19 23.13 2.22
C PRO A 278 -8.75 22.59 2.23
N VAL A 279 -8.22 22.32 3.43
CA VAL A 279 -6.88 21.74 3.63
C VAL A 279 -6.73 20.44 2.85
N VAL A 280 -7.73 19.58 2.94
CA VAL A 280 -7.84 18.37 2.15
C VAL A 280 -8.76 18.68 0.99
N SER A 281 -8.24 18.72 -0.23
CA SER A 281 -9.05 19.02 -1.40
C SER A 281 -9.70 17.77 -1.98
N ALA A 282 -10.85 17.98 -2.62
CA ALA A 282 -11.55 16.92 -3.35
C ALA A 282 -10.66 16.28 -4.43
N ASP A 283 -9.91 17.12 -5.14
CA ASP A 283 -9.03 16.68 -6.22
C ASP A 283 -7.89 15.81 -5.70
N ALA A 284 -7.33 16.14 -4.54
CA ALA A 284 -6.30 15.33 -3.90
C ALA A 284 -6.85 13.96 -3.51
N CYS A 285 -8.06 13.88 -2.94
CA CYS A 285 -8.70 12.62 -2.61
C CYS A 285 -8.97 11.76 -3.85
N ARG A 286 -9.49 12.34 -4.94
CA ARG A 286 -9.65 11.63 -6.23
C ARG A 286 -8.34 11.05 -6.72
N ARG A 287 -7.27 11.83 -6.64
CA ARG A 287 -5.92 11.39 -7.04
C ARG A 287 -5.41 10.24 -6.18
N ILE A 288 -5.52 10.34 -4.87
CA ILE A 288 -5.08 9.28 -3.94
C ILE A 288 -5.84 7.99 -4.26
N ARG A 289 -7.16 8.05 -4.41
CA ARG A 289 -8.00 6.92 -4.79
C ARG A 289 -7.55 6.33 -6.14
N ALA A 290 -7.42 7.17 -7.17
CA ALA A 290 -7.00 6.72 -8.50
C ALA A 290 -5.61 6.04 -8.50
N LEU A 291 -4.67 6.52 -7.68
CA LEU A 291 -3.35 5.90 -7.54
C LEU A 291 -3.43 4.51 -6.90
N LEU A 292 -4.22 4.36 -5.84
CA LEU A 292 -4.41 3.07 -5.17
C LEU A 292 -5.12 2.06 -6.08
N HIS A 293 -6.17 2.46 -6.78
CA HIS A 293 -6.88 1.59 -7.72
C HIS A 293 -5.99 1.22 -8.92
N SER A 294 -5.32 2.19 -9.55
CA SER A 294 -4.41 1.89 -10.66
C SER A 294 -3.27 0.97 -10.25
N TYR A 295 -2.78 1.08 -9.01
CA TYR A 295 -1.77 0.18 -8.47
C TYR A 295 -2.34 -1.21 -8.20
N LEU A 296 -3.54 -1.31 -7.63
CA LEU A 296 -4.24 -2.59 -7.43
C LEU A 296 -4.51 -3.29 -8.78
N ASP A 297 -4.99 -2.59 -9.79
CA ASP A 297 -5.23 -3.13 -11.13
C ASP A 297 -3.94 -3.72 -11.73
N SER A 298 -2.82 -3.00 -11.58
CA SER A 298 -1.51 -3.50 -12.02
C SER A 298 -1.07 -4.76 -11.26
N ALA A 299 -1.43 -4.87 -9.96
CA ALA A 299 -1.13 -6.04 -9.13
C ALA A 299 -1.98 -7.24 -9.53
N ILE A 300 -3.26 -7.02 -9.83
CA ILE A 300 -4.18 -8.04 -10.35
C ILE A 300 -3.71 -8.56 -11.70
N GLU A 301 -3.27 -7.69 -12.62
CA GLU A 301 -2.74 -8.14 -13.91
C GLU A 301 -1.43 -8.93 -13.76
N ARG A 302 -0.58 -8.52 -12.80
CA ARG A 302 0.62 -9.28 -12.45
C ARG A 302 0.27 -10.66 -11.87
N GLN A 303 -0.72 -10.73 -10.99
CA GLN A 303 -1.24 -11.97 -10.42
C GLN A 303 -1.75 -12.91 -11.52
N ARG A 304 -2.56 -12.41 -12.45
CA ARG A 304 -3.06 -13.16 -13.62
C ARG A 304 -1.91 -13.67 -14.49
N THR A 305 -0.93 -12.83 -14.76
CA THR A 305 0.25 -13.21 -15.57
C THR A 305 1.08 -14.29 -14.88
N LEU A 306 1.30 -14.20 -13.57
CA LEU A 306 1.99 -15.22 -12.79
C LEU A 306 1.21 -16.53 -12.77
N HIS A 307 -0.11 -16.48 -12.59
CA HIS A 307 -0.97 -17.65 -12.61
C HIS A 307 -0.92 -18.37 -13.97
N ARG A 308 -1.12 -17.65 -15.08
CA ARG A 308 -0.98 -18.21 -16.44
C ARG A 308 0.40 -18.83 -16.69
N GLY A 309 1.46 -18.16 -16.24
CA GLY A 309 2.83 -18.68 -16.35
C GLY A 309 3.03 -19.97 -15.56
N LEU A 310 2.46 -20.06 -14.36
CA LEU A 310 2.53 -21.22 -13.49
C LEU A 310 1.81 -22.43 -14.07
N VAL A 311 0.60 -22.22 -14.61
CA VAL A 311 -0.17 -23.27 -15.29
C VAL A 311 0.60 -23.85 -16.47
N ARG A 312 1.14 -22.99 -17.35
CA ARG A 312 1.99 -23.43 -18.48
C ARG A 312 3.24 -24.19 -18.03
N MET A 313 3.85 -23.77 -16.92
CA MET A 313 5.00 -24.50 -16.36
C MET A 313 4.61 -25.88 -15.83
N ARG A 314 3.42 -26.02 -15.22
CA ARG A 314 2.89 -27.33 -14.76
C ARG A 314 2.61 -28.25 -15.95
N GLU A 315 1.89 -27.78 -16.95
CA GLU A 315 1.58 -28.54 -18.18
C GLU A 315 2.87 -29.02 -18.87
N SER A 316 3.86 -28.15 -19.02
CA SER A 316 5.15 -28.54 -19.60
C SER A 316 5.94 -29.54 -18.75
N GLN A 317 5.78 -29.53 -17.42
CA GLN A 317 6.38 -30.57 -16.57
C GLN A 317 5.65 -31.91 -16.71
N GLU A 318 4.33 -31.89 -16.80
CA GLU A 318 3.50 -33.08 -17.00
C GLU A 318 3.81 -33.77 -18.32
N GLU A 319 3.89 -33.01 -19.42
CA GLU A 319 4.31 -33.52 -20.73
C GLU A 319 5.71 -34.15 -20.69
N ARG A 320 6.65 -33.58 -19.93
CA ARG A 320 8.00 -34.13 -19.78
C ARG A 320 8.00 -35.40 -18.95
N LEU A 321 7.20 -35.44 -17.88
CA LEU A 321 7.03 -36.63 -17.06
C LEU A 321 6.40 -37.77 -17.88
N PHE A 322 5.40 -37.46 -18.71
CA PHE A 322 4.78 -38.41 -19.62
C PHE A 322 5.74 -38.91 -20.70
N ASN A 323 6.45 -38.01 -21.39
CA ASN A 323 7.31 -38.37 -22.53
C ASN A 323 8.67 -38.98 -22.11
N ARG A 324 9.21 -38.60 -20.95
CA ARG A 324 10.58 -38.94 -20.54
C ARG A 324 10.68 -39.64 -19.18
N GLY A 325 9.60 -39.72 -18.42
CA GLY A 325 9.58 -40.39 -17.11
C GLY A 325 10.38 -39.70 -15.99
N VAL A 326 10.95 -38.51 -16.22
CA VAL A 326 11.85 -37.85 -15.27
C VAL A 326 11.43 -36.40 -15.03
N VAL A 327 11.28 -36.04 -13.75
CA VAL A 327 11.13 -34.64 -13.30
C VAL A 327 12.44 -34.19 -12.65
N HIS A 328 13.07 -33.18 -13.22
CA HIS A 328 14.30 -32.63 -12.66
C HIS A 328 14.03 -31.87 -11.35
N ALA A 329 14.92 -32.05 -10.37
CA ALA A 329 14.84 -31.36 -9.08
C ALA A 329 14.83 -29.83 -9.24
N GLU A 330 15.56 -29.29 -10.23
CA GLU A 330 15.58 -27.86 -10.55
C GLU A 330 14.21 -27.34 -11.01
N ALA A 331 13.49 -28.11 -11.83
CA ALA A 331 12.17 -27.74 -12.30
C ALA A 331 11.12 -27.74 -11.17
N LYS A 332 11.21 -28.72 -10.27
CA LYS A 332 10.41 -28.77 -9.04
C LYS A 332 10.67 -27.55 -8.14
N ALA A 333 11.94 -27.22 -7.91
CA ALA A 333 12.34 -26.04 -7.14
C ALA A 333 11.84 -24.74 -7.78
N LYS A 334 11.88 -24.64 -9.12
CA LYS A 334 11.36 -23.47 -9.86
C LYS A 334 9.84 -23.34 -9.71
N LEU A 335 9.09 -24.43 -9.86
CA LEU A 335 7.62 -24.45 -9.65
C LEU A 335 7.24 -24.05 -8.23
N GLU A 336 7.94 -24.57 -7.22
CA GLU A 336 7.70 -24.22 -5.82
C GLU A 336 7.94 -22.72 -5.56
N ARG A 337 9.03 -22.16 -6.10
CA ARG A 337 9.33 -20.72 -6.00
C ARG A 337 8.23 -19.86 -6.63
N HIS A 338 7.77 -20.20 -7.84
CA HIS A 338 6.71 -19.44 -8.51
C HIS A 338 5.35 -19.59 -7.82
N THR A 339 5.06 -20.77 -7.24
CA THR A 339 3.84 -21.01 -6.45
C THR A 339 3.82 -20.14 -5.20
N LYS A 340 4.90 -20.14 -4.41
CA LYS A 340 5.05 -19.27 -3.24
C LYS A 340 4.97 -17.78 -3.59
N ALA A 341 5.51 -17.36 -4.73
CA ALA A 341 5.43 -15.98 -5.18
C ALA A 341 3.98 -15.57 -5.55
N LEU A 342 3.22 -16.46 -6.20
CA LEU A 342 1.82 -16.23 -6.52
C LEU A 342 0.94 -16.17 -5.27
N GLU A 343 1.15 -17.08 -4.31
CA GLU A 343 0.44 -17.08 -3.01
C GLU A 343 0.67 -15.76 -2.26
N LYS A 344 1.94 -15.37 -2.06
CA LYS A 344 2.29 -14.10 -1.40
C LYS A 344 1.65 -12.88 -2.07
N LEU A 345 1.64 -12.83 -3.40
CA LEU A 345 1.00 -11.74 -4.14
C LEU A 345 -0.53 -11.78 -4.01
N SER A 346 -1.13 -12.96 -4.11
CA SER A 346 -2.59 -13.13 -4.00
C SER A 346 -3.10 -12.70 -2.62
N ASP A 347 -2.38 -13.07 -1.55
CA ASP A 347 -2.68 -12.62 -0.18
C ASP A 347 -2.58 -11.09 -0.07
N SER A 348 -1.52 -10.51 -0.65
CA SER A 348 -1.28 -9.07 -0.61
C SER A 348 -2.35 -8.28 -1.39
N VAL A 349 -2.76 -8.79 -2.55
CA VAL A 349 -3.85 -8.23 -3.36
C VAL A 349 -5.18 -8.35 -2.61
N GLY A 350 -5.47 -9.52 -2.03
CA GLY A 350 -6.67 -9.73 -1.22
C GLY A 350 -6.77 -8.77 -0.04
N LEU A 351 -5.66 -8.54 0.68
CA LEU A 351 -5.59 -7.58 1.78
C LEU A 351 -5.78 -6.13 1.32
N LEU A 352 -5.30 -5.76 0.13
CA LEU A 352 -5.52 -4.43 -0.44
C LEU A 352 -6.97 -4.26 -0.92
N CYS A 353 -7.57 -5.27 -1.56
CA CYS A 353 -8.98 -5.29 -1.90
C CYS A 353 -9.86 -5.11 -0.65
N GLU A 354 -9.59 -5.88 0.41
CA GLU A 354 -10.28 -5.75 1.71
C GLU A 354 -10.14 -4.33 2.27
N ALA A 355 -8.93 -3.77 2.24
CA ALA A 355 -8.67 -2.41 2.73
C ALA A 355 -9.48 -1.34 1.98
N LEU A 356 -9.64 -1.49 0.65
CA LEU A 356 -10.46 -0.64 -0.20
C LEU A 356 -11.93 -1.06 -0.24
N GLY A 357 -12.28 -2.21 0.34
CA GLY A 357 -13.64 -2.76 0.38
C GLY A 357 -14.15 -3.21 -0.97
N LEU A 358 -13.23 -3.64 -1.81
CA LEU A 358 -13.49 -4.27 -3.09
C LEU A 358 -13.66 -5.76 -2.89
N ALA A 359 -14.44 -6.40 -3.75
CA ALA A 359 -14.49 -7.85 -3.80
C ALA A 359 -13.10 -8.42 -4.16
N PRO A 360 -12.73 -9.60 -3.63
CA PRO A 360 -11.49 -10.26 -4.02
C PRO A 360 -11.52 -10.57 -5.53
N PRO A 361 -10.38 -10.46 -6.23
CA PRO A 361 -10.34 -10.76 -7.66
C PRO A 361 -10.64 -12.23 -7.89
N GLN A 362 -11.65 -12.52 -8.70
CA GLN A 362 -11.93 -13.88 -9.15
C GLN A 362 -10.85 -14.30 -10.16
N MET A 363 -10.13 -15.38 -9.86
CA MET A 363 -9.24 -16.02 -10.82
C MET A 363 -10.04 -17.13 -11.51
N GLU A 364 -10.20 -17.04 -12.82
CA GLU A 364 -10.71 -18.15 -13.61
C GLU A 364 -9.65 -19.26 -13.60
N ASP A 365 -9.97 -20.40 -12.98
CA ASP A 365 -9.13 -21.58 -13.09
C ASP A 365 -9.20 -22.08 -14.54
N PRO A 366 -8.07 -22.20 -15.26
CA PRO A 366 -8.07 -22.73 -16.62
C PRO A 366 -8.51 -24.20 -16.69
N ALA A 367 -8.55 -24.91 -15.55
CA ALA A 367 -9.20 -26.21 -15.46
C ALA A 367 -10.70 -26.13 -15.78
N SER A 368 -11.38 -25.06 -15.35
CA SER A 368 -12.79 -24.83 -15.64
C SER A 368 -13.05 -24.50 -17.13
N ALA A 369 -12.06 -23.93 -17.82
CA ALA A 369 -12.12 -23.71 -19.26
C ALA A 369 -11.88 -24.99 -20.09
N LYS A 370 -11.05 -25.93 -19.59
CA LYS A 370 -10.91 -27.26 -20.18
C LYS A 370 -12.15 -28.14 -19.93
N ASP A 371 -12.83 -27.99 -18.79
CA ASP A 371 -14.12 -28.67 -18.52
C ASP A 371 -15.29 -28.12 -19.35
N GLN A 372 -15.22 -26.87 -19.82
CA GLN A 372 -16.22 -26.31 -20.75
C GLN A 372 -15.99 -26.71 -22.22
N LEU A 373 -14.86 -27.34 -22.55
CA LEU A 373 -14.57 -27.93 -23.86
C LEU A 373 -14.77 -29.46 -23.80
N GLY A 374 -15.99 -29.88 -23.49
CA GLY A 374 -16.62 -31.07 -24.07
C GLY A 374 -15.98 -32.43 -23.77
N ILE A 375 -15.84 -32.80 -22.51
CA ILE A 375 -15.85 -34.22 -22.13
C ILE A 375 -16.99 -34.42 -21.12
N VAL A 376 -18.18 -34.67 -21.67
CA VAL A 376 -19.33 -35.16 -20.91
C VAL A 376 -18.98 -36.57 -20.44
N PHE A 377 -18.50 -36.69 -19.20
CA PHE A 377 -18.45 -37.98 -18.51
C PHE A 377 -19.84 -38.23 -17.91
N ASP A 378 -20.75 -38.75 -18.72
CA ASP A 378 -22.14 -38.95 -18.31
C ASP A 378 -22.24 -40.12 -17.34
N GLY A 379 -22.65 -39.81 -16.11
CA GLY A 379 -23.26 -40.74 -15.18
C GLY A 379 -24.71 -41.05 -15.57
N PRO A 380 -25.37 -42.00 -14.91
CA PRO A 380 -26.29 -42.93 -15.55
C PRO A 380 -27.66 -42.33 -15.84
N SER A 381 -27.97 -42.15 -17.12
CA SER A 381 -29.32 -41.86 -17.61
C SER A 381 -29.94 -43.11 -18.24
N VAL A 382 -30.94 -43.63 -17.52
CA VAL A 382 -32.12 -44.43 -17.93
C VAL A 382 -32.12 -45.12 -19.31
N PRO A 383 -32.37 -46.44 -19.40
CA PRO A 383 -32.49 -47.14 -20.68
C PRO A 383 -33.83 -46.82 -21.34
N GLY A 384 -33.79 -46.24 -22.54
CA GLY A 384 -34.97 -46.11 -23.38
C GLY A 384 -34.71 -45.39 -24.69
N GLY A 385 -34.41 -46.15 -25.75
CA GLY A 385 -34.70 -45.75 -27.12
C GLY A 385 -33.49 -45.40 -28.00
N ASP A 386 -33.13 -46.38 -28.83
CA ASP A 386 -32.54 -46.33 -30.17
C ASP A 386 -31.31 -45.48 -30.51
N GLU A 387 -30.29 -46.23 -30.94
CA GLU A 387 -29.37 -46.00 -32.06
C GLU A 387 -29.06 -44.56 -32.46
N SER A 388 -27.85 -44.10 -32.10
CA SER A 388 -26.78 -43.82 -33.08
C SER A 388 -25.63 -43.07 -32.42
N SER A 389 -24.71 -43.78 -31.77
CA SER A 389 -23.41 -43.21 -31.37
C SER A 389 -22.33 -44.27 -31.56
N LYS A 390 -21.59 -44.13 -32.67
CA LYS A 390 -20.33 -44.83 -32.91
C LYS A 390 -19.29 -44.35 -31.90
N GLY A 391 -19.27 -44.97 -30.73
CA GLY A 391 -18.18 -44.90 -29.76
C GLY A 391 -17.94 -46.31 -29.25
N GLY A 392 -17.38 -47.16 -30.12
CA GLY A 392 -17.13 -48.56 -29.79
C GLY A 392 -16.14 -48.63 -28.63
N GLN A 393 -16.45 -49.47 -27.63
CA GLN A 393 -15.59 -49.79 -26.49
C GLN A 393 -14.24 -50.46 -26.85
N TRP A 394 -13.93 -50.58 -28.14
CA TRP A 394 -12.80 -51.32 -28.70
C TRP A 394 -11.97 -50.38 -29.55
N GLU A 395 -10.64 -50.46 -29.42
CA GLU A 395 -9.72 -49.57 -30.12
C GLU A 395 -9.67 -49.90 -31.63
N ASP A 396 -9.84 -51.18 -31.99
CA ASP A 396 -10.00 -51.65 -33.37
C ASP A 396 -10.92 -52.89 -33.50
N ASP A 397 -11.26 -53.26 -34.73
CA ASP A 397 -12.10 -54.43 -35.04
C ASP A 397 -11.39 -55.79 -34.80
N GLU A 398 -10.05 -55.81 -34.70
CA GLU A 398 -9.26 -57.03 -34.48
C GLU A 398 -9.27 -57.41 -32.99
N GLU A 399 -9.13 -56.42 -32.11
CA GLU A 399 -9.29 -56.50 -30.65
C GLU A 399 -10.70 -56.93 -30.26
N ARG A 400 -11.72 -56.35 -30.91
CA ARG A 400 -13.11 -56.77 -30.72
C ARG A 400 -13.30 -58.25 -31.04
N MET A 401 -12.76 -58.71 -32.17
CA MET A 401 -12.90 -60.10 -32.59
C MET A 401 -12.17 -61.06 -31.66
N PHE A 402 -11.00 -60.69 -31.12
CA PHE A 402 -10.25 -61.50 -30.16
C PHE A 402 -11.04 -61.78 -28.87
N TYR A 403 -11.73 -60.77 -28.33
CA TYR A 403 -12.48 -60.90 -27.07
C TYR A 403 -13.94 -61.35 -27.24
N THR A 404 -14.50 -61.27 -28.44
CA THR A 404 -15.89 -61.69 -28.71
C THR A 404 -15.99 -63.04 -29.43
N SER A 405 -14.95 -63.48 -30.14
CA SER A 405 -14.90 -64.78 -30.80
C SER A 405 -14.42 -65.87 -29.84
N LEU A 406 -15.31 -66.32 -28.95
CA LEU A 406 -15.03 -67.49 -28.11
C LEU A 406 -15.09 -68.78 -28.94
N LEU A 407 -14.07 -69.63 -28.78
CA LEU A 407 -14.05 -70.97 -29.37
C LEU A 407 -15.21 -71.80 -28.80
N ASP A 408 -16.04 -72.40 -29.67
CA ASP A 408 -17.11 -73.29 -29.22
C ASP A 408 -16.53 -74.61 -28.68
N LEU A 409 -16.31 -74.66 -27.37
CA LEU A 409 -15.78 -75.83 -26.66
C LEU A 409 -16.72 -77.04 -26.72
N ARG A 410 -18.03 -76.86 -26.99
CA ARG A 410 -18.96 -78.00 -27.14
C ARG A 410 -18.74 -78.75 -28.46
N SER A 411 -18.21 -78.08 -29.48
CA SER A 411 -17.86 -78.69 -30.76
C SER A 411 -16.53 -79.47 -30.74
N LYS A 412 -15.73 -79.32 -29.68
CA LYS A 412 -14.37 -79.86 -29.55
C LYS A 412 -14.21 -80.93 -28.47
N ILE A 413 -15.23 -81.17 -27.65
CA ILE A 413 -15.21 -82.17 -26.58
C ILE A 413 -15.99 -83.41 -27.06
N PRO A 414 -15.42 -84.63 -26.99
CA PRO A 414 -16.14 -85.86 -27.30
C PRO A 414 -17.39 -86.01 -26.42
N PRO A 415 -18.49 -86.63 -26.91
CA PRO A 415 -19.75 -86.77 -26.18
C PRO A 415 -19.69 -87.53 -24.84
N ALA A 416 -18.52 -88.03 -24.44
CA ALA A 416 -18.28 -88.73 -23.19
C ALA A 416 -17.86 -87.82 -22.02
N MET A 417 -17.70 -86.50 -22.25
CA MET A 417 -17.31 -85.52 -21.22
C MET A 417 -18.21 -84.27 -21.15
N LEU A 418 -19.39 -84.33 -21.76
CA LEU A 418 -20.54 -83.46 -21.47
C LEU A 418 -21.53 -84.26 -20.63
#